data_AF-A4JD12-F1
#
_entry.id   AF-A4JD12-F1
#
_cell.length_a   1.000
_cell.length_b   1.000
_cell.length_c   1.000
_cell.angle_alpha   90.00
_cell.angle_beta   90.00
_cell.angle_gamma   90.00
#
_symmetry.space_group_name_H-M   'P 1'
#
loop_
_entity.id
_entity.type
_entity.pdbx_description
1 polymer ?
#
loop_
_entity_poly.entity_id
_entity_poly.type
_entity_poly.pdbx_seq_one_letter_code
_entity_poly.pdbx_strand_id
1 'polypeptide(L)'
;MLIEHLDIDEYHARGEISKSQLDTINVSPAHFWALHRDPSRPAPVTRGGQLEGSLAHCAILEPDEFGNRYVLGPTVNRNTKVWKDFVEANPDRIAIQRDQYDTAWRQSDAVRALPEIREALSRGRAEVSAFWTDEMTGVACRCRPDWVHDLTESNVLLVDLKTFSSAGPDEFRRQAARKRYHVQDAFYSDGYEAASGKEVRAFVFVAVETEWPFAAHAMMLDDMSREQGRSDYARNLATYARCEDACEWPGYSKEITLITLPQWAFTTDEV
;
A
#
# COMPACT_ATOMS: atom_id res chain seq x y z
N MET A 1 -0.92 -19.01 5.71
CA MET A 1 -1.17 -18.65 7.12
C MET A 1 -1.68 -17.22 7.18
N LEU A 2 -2.72 -16.99 7.96
CA LEU A 2 -3.23 -15.64 8.26
C LEU A 2 -2.90 -15.26 9.70
N ILE A 3 -2.56 -13.99 9.93
CA ILE A 3 -2.40 -13.39 11.25
C ILE A 3 -3.20 -12.09 11.29
N GLU A 4 -4.11 -11.99 12.25
CA GLU A 4 -4.88 -10.78 12.54
C GLU A 4 -4.19 -9.97 13.64
N HIS A 5 -4.39 -8.64 13.63
CA HIS A 5 -3.81 -7.72 14.64
C HIS A 5 -2.28 -7.81 14.78
N LEU A 6 -1.58 -8.22 13.72
CA LEU A 6 -0.12 -8.16 13.70
C LEU A 6 0.31 -6.69 13.73
N ASP A 7 1.21 -6.36 14.66
CA ASP A 7 1.77 -5.02 14.74
C ASP A 7 2.43 -4.62 13.42
N ILE A 8 2.32 -3.36 13.04
CA ILE A 8 2.78 -2.89 11.73
C ILE A 8 4.31 -2.89 11.62
N ASP A 9 5.01 -2.60 12.72
CA ASP A 9 6.48 -2.65 12.75
C ASP A 9 6.96 -4.09 12.75
N GLU A 10 6.30 -4.98 13.49
CA GLU A 10 6.56 -6.42 13.42
C GLU A 10 6.35 -6.93 11.99
N TYR A 11 5.23 -6.58 11.35
CA TYR A 11 4.97 -6.92 9.95
C TYR A 11 6.11 -6.43 9.05
N HIS A 12 6.51 -5.15 9.14
CA HIS A 12 7.57 -4.60 8.29
C HIS A 12 8.95 -5.22 8.53
N ALA A 13 9.24 -5.65 9.76
CA ALA A 13 10.51 -6.29 10.12
C ALA A 13 10.69 -7.70 9.54
N ARG A 14 9.61 -8.34 9.07
CA ARG A 14 9.69 -9.72 8.58
C ARG A 14 10.44 -9.86 7.25
N GLY A 15 11.07 -11.03 7.09
CA GLY A 15 11.93 -11.36 5.95
C GLY A 15 11.21 -11.88 4.69
N GLU A 16 9.91 -12.21 4.78
CA GLU A 16 9.13 -12.61 3.60
C GLU A 16 8.95 -11.43 2.63
N ILE A 17 8.90 -11.76 1.34
CA ILE A 17 8.84 -10.78 0.25
C ILE A 17 7.45 -10.17 0.13
N SER A 18 7.41 -8.84 0.20
CA SER A 18 6.20 -8.05 -0.01
C SER A 18 6.10 -7.50 -1.45
N LYS A 19 4.92 -7.03 -1.83
CA LYS A 19 4.73 -6.36 -3.13
C LYS A 19 5.62 -5.11 -3.29
N SER A 20 5.78 -4.31 -2.24
CA SER A 20 6.65 -3.12 -2.30
C SER A 20 8.13 -3.50 -2.51
N GLN A 21 8.56 -4.62 -1.95
CA GLN A 21 9.88 -5.20 -2.22
C GLN A 21 9.99 -5.70 -3.67
N LEU A 22 8.95 -6.35 -4.23
CA LEU A 22 8.93 -6.72 -5.64
C LEU A 22 8.96 -5.50 -6.58
N ASP A 23 8.44 -4.34 -6.16
CA ASP A 23 8.61 -3.10 -6.91
C ASP A 23 10.07 -2.65 -6.95
N THR A 24 10.83 -2.83 -5.88
CA THR A 24 12.28 -2.52 -5.90
C THR A 24 13.08 -3.48 -6.78
N ILE A 25 12.75 -4.79 -6.75
CA ILE A 25 13.32 -5.78 -7.67
C ILE A 25 13.05 -5.40 -9.13
N ASN A 26 11.84 -4.91 -9.42
CA ASN A 26 11.46 -4.46 -10.76
C ASN A 26 12.28 -3.26 -11.25
N VAL A 27 12.77 -2.41 -10.34
CA VAL A 27 13.70 -1.33 -10.68
C VAL A 27 15.08 -1.94 -10.99
N SER A 28 15.65 -2.65 -10.01
CA SER A 28 16.75 -3.61 -10.22
C SER A 28 17.02 -4.42 -8.94
N PRO A 29 17.63 -5.62 -9.05
CA PRO A 29 18.07 -6.38 -7.88
C PRO A 29 18.97 -5.59 -6.92
N ALA A 30 19.87 -4.75 -7.43
CA ALA A 30 20.70 -3.88 -6.60
C ALA A 30 19.88 -2.91 -5.72
N HIS A 31 18.77 -2.35 -6.23
CA HIS A 31 17.91 -1.47 -5.43
C HIS A 31 17.23 -2.23 -4.29
N PHE A 32 16.75 -3.45 -4.57
CA PHE A 32 16.19 -4.29 -3.51
C PHE A 32 17.22 -4.55 -2.41
N TRP A 33 18.43 -4.99 -2.79
CA TRP A 33 19.48 -5.30 -1.83
C TRP A 33 19.83 -4.07 -0.98
N ALA A 34 20.11 -2.94 -1.62
CA ALA A 34 20.49 -1.70 -0.93
C ALA A 34 19.41 -1.19 0.04
N LEU A 35 18.13 -1.35 -0.31
CA LEU A 35 17.01 -0.83 0.51
C LEU A 35 16.56 -1.80 1.61
N HIS A 36 16.73 -3.11 1.41
CA HIS A 36 16.11 -4.14 2.26
C HIS A 36 17.09 -5.12 2.91
N ARG A 37 18.29 -5.31 2.37
CA ARG A 37 19.25 -6.33 2.85
C ARG A 37 20.59 -5.75 3.30
N ASP A 38 21.00 -4.60 2.77
CA ASP A 38 22.27 -3.96 3.12
C ASP A 38 22.32 -3.59 4.61
N PRO A 39 23.25 -4.17 5.41
CA PRO A 39 23.43 -3.82 6.82
C PRO A 39 23.86 -2.37 7.04
N SER A 40 24.43 -1.73 6.02
CA SER A 40 24.89 -0.34 6.04
C SER A 40 23.85 0.65 5.52
N ARG A 41 22.64 0.20 5.20
CA ARG A 41 21.57 1.05 4.66
C ARG A 41 21.28 2.22 5.61
N PRO A 42 21.09 3.44 5.07
CA PRO A 42 20.69 4.58 5.88
C PRO A 42 19.29 4.37 6.48
N ALA A 43 19.02 5.07 7.59
CA ALA A 43 17.68 5.09 8.16
C ALA A 43 16.66 5.59 7.12
N PRO A 44 15.46 4.98 7.06
CA PRO A 44 14.40 5.46 6.18
C PRO A 44 14.07 6.93 6.47
N VAL A 45 13.97 7.74 5.42
CA VAL A 45 13.50 9.13 5.55
C VAL A 45 11.98 9.10 5.68
N THR A 46 11.45 9.58 6.81
CA THR A 46 10.01 9.79 6.99
C THR A 46 9.54 10.82 5.96
N ARG A 47 8.60 10.42 5.08
CA ARG A 47 8.03 11.33 4.07
C ARG A 47 6.82 12.05 4.67
N GLY A 48 6.65 13.33 4.35
CA GLY A 48 5.44 14.07 4.70
C GLY A 48 4.19 13.41 4.09
N GLY A 49 3.06 13.48 4.78
CA GLY A 49 1.79 12.86 4.35
C GLY A 49 1.53 11.46 4.90
N GLN A 50 2.51 10.81 5.54
CA GLN A 50 2.33 9.46 6.08
C GLN A 50 1.30 9.42 7.22
N LEU A 51 1.31 10.43 8.10
CA LEU A 51 0.36 10.52 9.20
C LEU A 51 -1.06 10.74 8.69
N GLU A 52 -1.25 11.61 7.70
CA GLU A 52 -2.56 11.88 7.08
C GLU A 52 -3.16 10.60 6.46
N GLY A 53 -2.34 9.82 5.76
CA GLY A 53 -2.74 8.50 5.26
C GLY A 53 -3.13 7.53 6.37
N SER A 54 -2.32 7.43 7.43
CA SER A 54 -2.62 6.56 8.58
C SER A 54 -3.91 6.96 9.31
N LEU A 55 -4.17 8.27 9.43
CA LEU A 55 -5.41 8.77 10.02
C LEU A 55 -6.62 8.41 9.17
N ALA A 56 -6.54 8.59 7.84
CA ALA A 56 -7.60 8.19 6.93
C ALA A 56 -7.87 6.67 7.01
N HIS A 57 -6.82 5.84 6.94
CA HIS A 57 -6.94 4.38 7.10
C HIS A 57 -7.63 4.01 8.42
N CYS A 58 -7.17 4.54 9.55
CA CYS A 58 -7.77 4.22 10.84
C CYS A 58 -9.22 4.69 10.92
N ALA A 59 -9.55 5.92 10.48
CA ALA A 59 -10.91 6.44 10.51
C ALA A 59 -11.88 5.65 9.60
N ILE A 60 -11.37 5.13 8.48
CA ILE A 60 -12.17 4.37 7.51
C ILE A 60 -12.34 2.92 7.95
N LEU A 61 -11.25 2.25 8.35
CA LEU A 61 -11.20 0.80 8.51
C LEU A 61 -11.37 0.36 9.97
N GLU A 62 -10.86 1.15 10.91
CA GLU A 62 -10.81 0.80 12.34
C GLU A 62 -11.29 2.00 13.20
N PRO A 63 -12.52 2.51 13.00
CA PRO A 63 -12.99 3.73 13.66
C PRO A 63 -12.98 3.62 15.19
N ASP A 64 -13.21 2.43 15.74
CA ASP A 64 -13.21 2.18 17.19
C ASP A 64 -11.79 2.26 17.79
N GLU A 65 -10.74 2.00 16.99
CA GLU A 65 -9.35 2.12 17.41
C GLU A 65 -8.80 3.54 17.31
N PHE A 66 -9.54 4.46 16.66
CA PHE A 66 -9.05 5.81 16.42
C PHE A 66 -8.71 6.54 17.72
N GLY A 67 -9.56 6.42 18.75
CA GLY A 67 -9.33 7.04 20.07
C GLY A 67 -8.24 6.35 20.91
N ASN A 68 -7.92 5.10 20.58
CA ASN A 68 -6.83 4.34 21.21
C ASN A 68 -5.48 4.71 20.61
N ARG A 69 -5.43 5.09 19.32
CA ARG A 69 -4.18 5.45 18.61
C ARG A 69 -3.91 6.95 18.59
N TYR A 70 -4.96 7.77 18.55
CA TYR A 70 -4.84 9.21 18.35
C TYR A 70 -5.54 9.99 19.46
N VAL A 71 -4.99 11.16 19.77
CA VAL A 71 -5.57 12.08 20.75
C VAL A 71 -5.54 13.51 20.21
N LEU A 72 -6.65 14.22 20.39
CA LEU A 72 -6.73 15.61 19.93
C LEU A 72 -5.90 16.52 20.84
N GLY A 73 -4.89 17.15 20.24
CA GLY A 73 -4.02 18.11 20.92
C GLY A 73 -4.65 19.51 21.10
N PRO A 74 -4.01 20.36 21.90
CA PRO A 74 -4.43 21.75 22.09
C PRO A 74 -4.33 22.55 20.78
N THR A 75 -5.20 23.56 20.62
CA THR A 75 -5.22 24.46 19.44
C THR A 75 -4.05 25.46 19.46
N VAL A 76 -2.83 24.95 19.35
CA VAL A 76 -1.57 25.71 19.33
C VAL A 76 -0.62 25.15 18.27
N ASN A 77 0.42 25.90 17.92
CA ASN A 77 1.45 25.40 17.00
C ASN A 77 2.24 24.24 17.63
N ARG A 78 2.55 23.21 16.83
CA ARG A 78 3.27 22.00 17.27
C ARG A 78 4.64 22.27 17.90
N ASN A 79 5.26 23.40 17.57
CA ASN A 79 6.58 23.78 18.09
C ASN A 79 6.52 24.44 19.48
N THR A 80 5.32 24.75 19.98
CA THR A 80 5.16 25.37 21.31
C THR A 80 5.45 24.40 22.44
N LYS A 81 5.89 24.92 23.60
CA LYS A 81 6.06 24.12 24.81
C LYS A 81 4.76 23.40 25.20
N VAL A 82 3.62 24.08 25.11
CA VAL A 82 2.29 23.51 25.41
C VAL A 82 2.00 22.25 24.59
N TRP A 83 2.35 22.24 23.30
CA TRP A 83 2.18 21.05 22.46
C TRP A 83 3.13 19.93 22.87
N LYS A 84 4.40 20.23 23.11
CA LYS A 84 5.41 19.24 23.52
C LYS A 84 5.05 18.58 24.85
N ASP A 85 4.68 19.40 25.85
CA ASP A 85 4.22 18.92 27.15
C ASP A 85 2.98 18.01 27.01
N PHE A 86 2.07 18.32 26.07
CA PHE A 86 0.90 17.48 25.78
C PHE A 86 1.26 16.12 25.14
N VAL A 87 2.23 16.12 24.21
CA VAL A 87 2.75 14.88 23.59
C VAL A 87 3.41 14.00 24.66
N GLU A 88 4.25 14.60 25.51
CA GLU A 88 4.92 13.87 26.61
C GLU A 88 3.92 13.28 27.62
N ALA A 89 2.78 13.96 27.85
CA ALA A 89 1.71 13.47 28.71
C ALA A 89 0.84 12.36 28.07
N ASN A 90 0.99 12.08 26.77
CA ASN A 90 0.25 11.05 26.05
C ASN A 90 1.21 10.12 25.28
N PRO A 91 2.14 9.42 25.95
CA PRO A 91 3.17 8.62 25.28
C PRO A 91 2.60 7.47 24.44
N ASP A 92 1.43 6.95 24.80
CA ASP A 92 0.79 5.80 24.13
C ASP A 92 -0.09 6.20 22.93
N ARG A 93 -0.23 7.51 22.65
CA ARG A 93 -1.08 8.02 21.57
C ARG A 93 -0.40 9.11 20.76
N ILE A 94 -0.71 9.15 19.48
CA ILE A 94 -0.21 10.19 18.59
C ILE A 94 -1.10 11.43 18.74
N ALA A 95 -0.53 12.54 19.19
CA ALA A 95 -1.23 13.82 19.25
C ALA A 95 -1.47 14.39 17.85
N ILE A 96 -2.73 14.73 17.54
CA ILE A 96 -3.15 15.28 16.24
C ILE A 96 -3.86 16.62 16.39
N GLN A 97 -3.80 17.43 15.34
CA GLN A 97 -4.53 18.71 15.30
C GLN A 97 -5.98 18.51 14.86
N ARG A 98 -6.84 19.51 15.13
CA ARG A 98 -8.27 19.47 14.81
C ARG A 98 -8.53 19.30 13.31
N ASP A 99 -7.77 19.98 12.48
CA ASP A 99 -7.84 19.88 11.02
C ASP A 99 -7.53 18.45 10.53
N GLN A 100 -6.52 17.79 11.10
CA GLN A 100 -6.20 16.40 10.80
C GLN A 100 -7.32 15.44 11.20
N TYR A 101 -7.88 15.63 12.39
CA TYR A 101 -9.04 14.85 12.86
C TYR A 101 -10.23 15.04 11.91
N ASP A 102 -10.62 16.29 11.66
CA ASP A 102 -11.78 16.61 10.84
C ASP A 102 -11.62 16.10 9.40
N THR A 103 -10.41 16.17 8.84
CA THR A 103 -10.09 15.64 7.50
C THR A 103 -10.28 14.13 7.44
N ALA A 104 -9.69 13.38 8.38
CA ALA A 104 -9.78 11.93 8.40
C ALA A 104 -11.23 11.42 8.52
N TRP A 105 -12.03 12.05 9.38
CA TRP A 105 -13.43 11.69 9.54
C TRP A 105 -14.29 12.07 8.33
N ARG A 106 -14.03 13.21 7.67
CA ARG A 106 -14.74 13.57 6.43
C ARG A 106 -14.38 12.63 5.27
N GLN A 107 -13.13 12.18 5.18
CA GLN A 107 -12.74 11.13 4.23
C GLN A 107 -13.45 9.81 4.54
N SER A 108 -13.56 9.46 5.83
CA SER A 108 -14.34 8.30 6.28
C SER A 108 -15.81 8.38 5.86
N ASP A 109 -16.45 9.53 6.09
CA ASP A 109 -17.83 9.77 5.67
C ASP A 109 -18.00 9.64 4.14
N ALA A 110 -17.08 10.21 3.36
CA ALA A 110 -17.12 10.13 1.91
C ALA A 110 -16.98 8.68 1.38
N VAL A 111 -16.07 7.89 1.96
CA VAL A 111 -15.90 6.48 1.61
C VAL A 111 -17.13 5.66 2.00
N ARG A 112 -17.66 5.87 3.22
CA ARG A 112 -18.85 5.16 3.74
C ARG A 112 -20.17 5.64 3.10
N ALA A 113 -20.14 6.73 2.33
CA ALA A 113 -21.26 7.14 1.50
C ALA A 113 -21.44 6.20 0.29
N LEU A 114 -20.37 5.54 -0.19
CA LEU A 114 -20.42 4.55 -1.26
C LEU A 114 -21.15 3.28 -0.75
N PRO A 115 -22.32 2.91 -1.30
CA PRO A 115 -23.15 1.84 -0.73
C PRO A 115 -22.45 0.48 -0.66
N GLU A 116 -21.72 0.11 -1.71
CA GLU A 116 -21.01 -1.18 -1.81
C GLU A 116 -19.83 -1.24 -0.82
N ILE A 117 -19.11 -0.13 -0.64
CA ILE A 117 -18.01 -0.07 0.33
C ILE A 117 -18.53 -0.03 1.75
N ARG A 118 -19.62 0.68 2.02
CA ARG A 118 -20.27 0.66 3.33
C ARG A 118 -20.68 -0.75 3.74
N GLU A 119 -21.27 -1.50 2.82
CA GLU A 119 -21.64 -2.90 3.05
C GLU A 119 -20.38 -3.76 3.28
N ALA A 120 -19.36 -3.62 2.42
CA ALA A 120 -18.11 -4.36 2.57
C ALA A 120 -17.44 -4.11 3.93
N LEU A 121 -17.43 -2.86 4.40
CA LEU A 121 -16.86 -2.45 5.70
C LEU A 121 -17.75 -2.79 6.90
N SER A 122 -19.00 -3.22 6.69
CA SER A 122 -19.91 -3.60 7.79
C SER A 122 -19.60 -4.96 8.39
N ARG A 123 -18.95 -5.84 7.60
CA ARG A 123 -18.57 -7.20 7.97
C ARG A 123 -17.22 -7.51 7.38
N GLY A 124 -16.21 -7.69 8.21
CA GLY A 124 -14.88 -8.01 7.73
C GLY A 124 -13.83 -7.79 8.79
N ARG A 125 -12.58 -7.88 8.35
CA ARG A 125 -11.41 -7.80 9.20
C ARG A 125 -10.43 -6.84 8.56
N ALA A 126 -10.04 -5.81 9.31
CA ALA A 126 -9.03 -4.87 8.87
C ALA A 126 -7.64 -5.53 8.92
N GLU A 127 -6.77 -5.13 7.99
CA GLU A 127 -5.32 -5.26 8.17
C GLU A 127 -4.81 -6.70 8.41
N VAL A 128 -5.47 -7.69 7.77
CA VAL A 128 -5.15 -9.11 7.91
C VAL A 128 -3.85 -9.42 7.17
N SER A 129 -2.83 -9.89 7.90
CA SER A 129 -1.55 -10.27 7.30
C SER A 129 -1.60 -11.71 6.78
N ALA A 130 -1.34 -11.89 5.48
CA ALA A 130 -1.28 -13.18 4.84
C ALA A 130 0.17 -13.55 4.49
N PHE A 131 0.53 -14.80 4.78
CA PHE A 131 1.85 -15.37 4.56
C PHE A 131 1.73 -16.69 3.80
N TRP A 132 2.52 -16.85 2.75
CA TRP A 132 2.55 -18.07 1.95
C TRP A 132 3.95 -18.32 1.41
N THR A 133 4.16 -19.51 0.85
CA THR A 133 5.33 -19.83 0.04
C THR A 133 4.87 -19.91 -1.40
N ASP A 134 5.51 -19.16 -2.30
CA ASP A 134 5.26 -19.25 -3.72
C ASP A 134 5.68 -20.64 -4.23
N GLU A 135 4.75 -21.41 -4.79
CA GLU A 135 4.99 -22.80 -5.18
C GLU A 135 6.03 -22.94 -6.31
N MET A 136 6.11 -21.93 -7.19
CA MET A 136 6.98 -21.97 -8.36
C MET A 136 8.44 -21.68 -8.02
N THR A 137 8.68 -20.78 -7.05
CA THR A 137 10.03 -20.31 -6.71
C THR A 137 10.51 -20.73 -5.33
N GLY A 138 9.62 -21.23 -4.47
CA GLY A 138 9.91 -21.54 -3.06
C GLY A 138 10.09 -20.29 -2.19
N VAL A 139 9.85 -19.10 -2.72
CA VAL A 139 10.05 -17.83 -2.01
C VAL A 139 8.93 -17.61 -1.00
N ALA A 140 9.30 -17.32 0.25
CA ALA A 140 8.34 -16.92 1.27
C ALA A 140 7.85 -15.48 1.00
N CYS A 141 6.54 -15.30 0.93
CA CYS A 141 5.86 -14.08 0.53
C CYS A 141 4.87 -13.60 1.61
N ARG A 142 4.57 -12.31 1.56
CA ARG A 142 3.58 -11.69 2.45
C ARG A 142 2.80 -10.56 1.79
N CYS A 143 1.57 -10.40 2.24
CA CYS A 143 0.74 -9.24 1.95
C CYS A 143 -0.12 -8.89 3.16
N ARG A 144 -0.67 -7.67 3.14
CA ARG A 144 -1.61 -7.17 4.14
C ARG A 144 -2.61 -6.31 3.39
N PRO A 145 -3.75 -6.89 2.96
CA PRO A 145 -4.87 -6.11 2.45
C PRO A 145 -5.43 -5.23 3.56
N ASP A 146 -5.86 -4.02 3.21
CA ASP A 146 -6.38 -3.06 4.21
C ASP A 146 -7.69 -3.56 4.83
N TRP A 147 -8.51 -4.28 4.05
CA TRP A 147 -9.72 -4.92 4.54
C TRP A 147 -10.01 -6.24 3.82
N VAL A 148 -10.49 -7.21 4.58
CA VAL A 148 -11.01 -8.48 4.08
C VAL A 148 -12.49 -8.57 4.41
N HIS A 149 -13.33 -8.51 3.38
CA HIS A 149 -14.76 -8.76 3.51
C HIS A 149 -15.05 -10.25 3.24
N ASP A 150 -15.47 -10.98 4.26
CA ASP A 150 -15.90 -12.36 4.10
C ASP A 150 -17.28 -12.39 3.40
N LEU A 151 -17.35 -12.95 2.18
CA LEU A 151 -18.59 -13.09 1.41
C LEU A 151 -19.34 -14.36 1.83
N THR A 152 -18.61 -15.47 1.93
CA THR A 152 -19.07 -16.80 2.35
C THR A 152 -17.96 -17.49 3.14
N GLU A 153 -18.16 -18.73 3.58
CA GLU A 153 -17.11 -19.51 4.25
C GLU A 153 -15.88 -19.76 3.36
N SER A 154 -16.04 -19.80 2.03
CA SER A 154 -14.99 -20.11 1.06
C SER A 154 -14.61 -18.94 0.14
N ASN A 155 -15.23 -17.76 0.29
CA ASN A 155 -15.01 -16.62 -0.60
C ASN A 155 -14.81 -15.34 0.19
N VAL A 156 -13.89 -14.49 -0.29
CA VAL A 156 -13.64 -13.15 0.24
C VAL A 156 -13.58 -12.11 -0.88
N LEU A 157 -13.75 -10.85 -0.48
CA LEU A 157 -13.41 -9.67 -1.26
C LEU A 157 -12.32 -8.90 -0.51
N LEU A 158 -11.27 -8.49 -1.22
CA LEU A 158 -10.19 -7.67 -0.66
C LEU A 158 -10.41 -6.22 -1.03
N VAL A 159 -10.22 -5.32 -0.08
CA VAL A 159 -10.26 -3.87 -0.32
C VAL A 159 -8.91 -3.27 0.06
N ASP A 160 -8.46 -2.33 -0.77
CA ASP A 160 -7.26 -1.54 -0.54
C ASP A 160 -7.60 -0.05 -0.71
N LEU A 161 -7.35 0.73 0.34
CA LEU A 161 -7.62 2.14 0.42
C LEU A 161 -6.42 2.94 -0.09
N LYS A 162 -6.70 3.95 -0.90
CA LYS A 162 -5.70 4.85 -1.44
C LYS A 162 -6.15 6.30 -1.28
N THR A 163 -5.22 7.14 -0.83
CA THR A 163 -5.39 8.60 -0.81
C THR A 163 -4.68 9.23 -2.01
N PHE A 164 -5.37 10.07 -2.78
CA PHE A 164 -4.79 10.75 -3.96
C PHE A 164 -5.24 12.21 -4.07
N SER A 165 -4.57 12.99 -4.91
CA SER A 165 -5.04 14.33 -5.25
C SER A 165 -6.33 14.34 -6.09
N SER A 166 -6.62 13.25 -6.81
CA SER A 166 -7.87 13.09 -7.57
C SER A 166 -8.31 11.63 -7.57
N ALA A 167 -9.59 11.38 -7.28
CA ALA A 167 -10.21 10.06 -7.33
C ALA A 167 -10.87 9.75 -8.70
N GLY A 168 -10.50 10.50 -9.74
CA GLY A 168 -11.02 10.29 -11.10
C GLY A 168 -10.48 9.02 -11.77
N PRO A 169 -11.29 8.31 -12.60
CA PRO A 169 -10.86 7.06 -13.25
C PRO A 169 -9.61 7.18 -14.14
N ASP A 170 -9.46 8.29 -14.86
CA ASP A 170 -8.29 8.49 -15.74
C ASP A 170 -6.99 8.66 -14.93
N GLU A 171 -7.07 9.36 -13.80
CA GLU A 171 -5.93 9.50 -12.89
C GLU A 171 -5.63 8.16 -12.23
N PHE A 172 -6.66 7.44 -11.78
CA PHE A 172 -6.49 6.10 -11.23
C PHE A 172 -5.81 5.15 -12.23
N ARG A 173 -6.20 5.14 -13.51
CA ARG A 173 -5.53 4.35 -14.56
C ARG A 173 -4.03 4.68 -14.68
N ARG A 174 -3.68 5.96 -14.70
CA ARG A 174 -2.26 6.41 -14.72
C ARG A 174 -1.51 5.97 -13.47
N GLN A 175 -2.12 6.12 -12.29
CA GLN A 175 -1.54 5.71 -11.03
C GLN A 175 -1.38 4.19 -10.95
N ALA A 176 -2.36 3.41 -11.38
CA ALA A 176 -2.30 1.96 -11.41
C ALA A 176 -1.13 1.46 -12.26
N ALA A 177 -0.92 2.05 -13.44
CA ALA A 177 0.24 1.74 -14.28
C ALA A 177 1.56 2.15 -13.60
N ARG A 178 1.64 3.39 -13.10
CA ARG A 178 2.87 3.96 -12.52
C ARG A 178 3.30 3.31 -11.21
N LYS A 179 2.33 2.98 -10.35
CA LYS A 179 2.50 2.40 -9.02
C LYS A 179 2.31 0.89 -9.00
N ARG A 180 2.08 0.28 -10.17
CA ARG A 180 1.93 -1.16 -10.36
C ARG A 180 0.83 -1.74 -9.46
N TYR A 181 -0.36 -1.13 -9.49
CA TYR A 181 -1.50 -1.64 -8.71
C TYR A 181 -2.04 -2.95 -9.28
N HIS A 182 -1.87 -3.22 -10.57
CA HIS A 182 -2.16 -4.52 -11.17
C HIS A 182 -1.33 -5.65 -10.56
N VAL A 183 -0.06 -5.37 -10.23
CA VAL A 183 0.81 -6.30 -9.49
C VAL A 183 0.34 -6.47 -8.05
N GLN A 184 -0.16 -5.39 -7.42
CA GLN A 184 -0.70 -5.45 -6.06
C GLN A 184 -1.95 -6.33 -6.00
N ASP A 185 -2.93 -6.08 -6.87
CA ASP A 185 -4.15 -6.86 -7.01
C ASP A 185 -3.82 -8.35 -7.18
N ALA A 186 -3.04 -8.69 -8.20
CA ALA A 186 -2.69 -10.07 -8.51
C ALA A 186 -1.94 -10.76 -7.36
N PHE A 187 -0.87 -10.13 -6.85
CA PHE A 187 -0.03 -10.71 -5.80
C PHE A 187 -0.78 -10.86 -4.48
N TYR A 188 -1.66 -9.91 -4.14
CA TYR A 188 -2.45 -9.99 -2.91
C TYR A 188 -3.57 -11.01 -3.05
N SER A 189 -4.26 -11.04 -4.18
CA SER A 189 -5.34 -12.02 -4.44
C SER A 189 -4.79 -13.44 -4.37
N ASP A 190 -3.82 -13.78 -5.21
CA ASP A 190 -3.29 -15.14 -5.31
C ASP A 190 -2.59 -15.56 -4.00
N GLY A 191 -1.86 -14.64 -3.37
CA GLY A 191 -1.19 -14.88 -2.08
C GLY A 191 -2.16 -15.07 -0.91
N TYR A 192 -3.25 -14.31 -0.87
CA TYR A 192 -4.29 -14.45 0.14
C TYR A 192 -5.06 -15.76 -0.05
N GLU A 193 -5.38 -16.15 -1.29
CA GLU A 193 -5.96 -17.46 -1.60
C GLU A 193 -5.08 -18.60 -1.10
N ALA A 194 -3.79 -18.59 -1.45
CA ALA A 194 -2.82 -19.58 -0.99
C ALA A 194 -2.69 -19.63 0.54
N ALA A 195 -2.75 -18.46 1.19
CA ALA A 195 -2.57 -18.37 2.64
C ALA A 195 -3.82 -18.78 3.45
N SER A 196 -5.01 -18.58 2.89
CA SER A 196 -6.30 -18.73 3.58
C SER A 196 -7.12 -19.94 3.14
N GLY A 197 -6.88 -20.46 1.93
CA GLY A 197 -7.72 -21.46 1.27
C GLY A 197 -9.08 -20.93 0.79
N LYS A 198 -9.32 -19.61 0.86
CA LYS A 198 -10.55 -18.97 0.39
C LYS A 198 -10.31 -18.29 -0.95
N GLU A 199 -11.25 -18.40 -1.88
CA GLU A 199 -11.21 -17.73 -3.18
C GLU A 199 -11.39 -16.20 -3.01
N VAL A 200 -10.54 -15.41 -3.66
CA VAL A 200 -10.63 -13.95 -3.72
C VAL A 200 -11.43 -13.57 -4.97
N ARG A 201 -12.70 -13.20 -4.73
CA ARG A 201 -13.66 -12.95 -5.82
C ARG A 201 -13.49 -11.59 -6.48
N ALA A 202 -12.95 -10.63 -5.75
CA ALA A 202 -12.67 -9.29 -6.23
C ALA A 202 -11.60 -8.62 -5.38
N PHE A 203 -10.81 -7.77 -6.02
CA PHE A 203 -9.91 -6.83 -5.38
C PHE A 203 -10.36 -5.41 -5.72
N VAL A 204 -10.82 -4.66 -4.72
CA VAL A 204 -11.42 -3.34 -4.90
C VAL A 204 -10.46 -2.28 -4.36
N PHE A 205 -10.08 -1.35 -5.21
CA PHE A 205 -9.37 -0.14 -4.80
C PHE A 205 -10.39 0.93 -4.44
N VAL A 206 -10.28 1.49 -3.25
CA VAL A 206 -11.06 2.65 -2.83
C VAL A 206 -10.14 3.86 -2.83
N ALA A 207 -10.38 4.79 -3.75
CA ALA A 207 -9.68 6.06 -3.78
C ALA A 207 -10.48 7.11 -3.02
N VAL A 208 -9.83 7.90 -2.17
CA VAL A 208 -10.39 9.12 -1.56
C VAL A 208 -9.46 10.30 -1.78
N GLU A 209 -10.03 11.45 -2.11
CA GLU A 209 -9.25 12.66 -2.35
C GLU A 209 -8.61 13.20 -1.07
N THR A 210 -7.40 13.76 -1.19
CA THR A 210 -6.67 14.40 -0.08
C THR A 210 -7.16 15.81 0.21
N GLU A 211 -7.86 16.43 -0.74
CA GLU A 211 -8.37 17.80 -0.65
C GLU A 211 -9.90 17.82 -0.66
N TRP A 212 -10.50 18.85 -0.06
CA TRP A 212 -11.94 19.08 -0.11
C TRP A 212 -12.41 19.15 -1.59
N PRO A 213 -13.48 18.43 -1.99
CA PRO A 213 -14.56 17.86 -1.19
C PRO A 213 -14.35 16.41 -0.72
N PHE A 214 -13.13 15.88 -0.77
CA PHE A 214 -12.79 14.51 -0.37
C PHE A 214 -13.59 13.46 -1.15
N ALA A 215 -13.80 13.66 -2.46
CA ALA A 215 -14.57 12.72 -3.26
C ALA A 215 -13.96 11.32 -3.21
N ALA A 216 -14.81 10.30 -3.12
CA ALA A 216 -14.41 8.90 -3.03
C ALA A 216 -14.92 8.09 -4.23
N HIS A 217 -14.17 7.07 -4.62
CA HIS A 217 -14.50 6.20 -5.75
C HIS A 217 -13.94 4.80 -5.53
N ALA A 218 -14.79 3.77 -5.67
CA ALA A 218 -14.38 2.37 -5.71
C ALA A 218 -14.15 1.89 -7.15
N MET A 219 -13.01 1.26 -7.42
CA MET A 219 -12.60 0.81 -8.75
C MET A 219 -11.98 -0.58 -8.69
N MET A 220 -12.08 -1.32 -9.78
CA MET A 220 -11.42 -2.61 -9.97
C MET A 220 -10.59 -2.58 -11.25
N LEU A 221 -9.56 -3.41 -11.29
CA LEU A 221 -8.85 -3.68 -12.54
C LEU A 221 -9.54 -4.82 -13.27
N ASP A 222 -9.45 -4.81 -14.60
CA ASP A 222 -9.98 -5.89 -15.42
C ASP A 222 -9.08 -7.14 -15.37
N ASP A 223 -9.61 -8.28 -15.83
CA ASP A 223 -8.89 -9.54 -15.80
C ASP A 223 -7.60 -9.50 -16.63
N MET A 224 -7.57 -8.74 -17.73
CA MET A 224 -6.38 -8.57 -18.55
C MET A 224 -5.26 -7.88 -17.77
N SER A 225 -5.58 -6.80 -17.06
CA SER A 225 -4.62 -6.07 -16.22
C SER A 225 -4.14 -6.94 -15.06
N ARG A 226 -5.05 -7.68 -14.42
CA ARG A 226 -4.72 -8.59 -13.33
C ARG A 226 -3.79 -9.72 -13.78
N GLU A 227 -4.03 -10.30 -14.95
CA GLU A 227 -3.15 -11.33 -15.53
C GLU A 227 -1.77 -10.79 -15.91
N GLN A 228 -1.70 -9.56 -16.42
CA GLN A 228 -0.42 -8.86 -16.59
C GLN A 228 0.30 -8.68 -15.25
N GLY A 229 -0.45 -8.38 -14.18
CA GLY A 229 0.06 -8.30 -12.81
C GLY A 229 0.68 -9.60 -12.34
N ARG A 230 0.04 -10.74 -12.63
CA ARG A 230 0.55 -12.09 -12.35
C ARG A 230 1.87 -12.36 -13.05
N SER A 231 1.88 -12.14 -14.36
CA SER A 231 3.09 -12.29 -15.18
C SER A 231 4.25 -11.43 -14.68
N ASP A 232 3.96 -10.21 -14.24
CA ASP A 232 4.95 -9.27 -13.71
C ASP A 232 5.50 -9.68 -12.34
N TYR A 233 4.65 -10.06 -11.38
CA TYR A 233 5.14 -10.46 -10.07
C TYR A 233 5.88 -11.80 -10.15
N ALA A 234 5.43 -12.75 -10.97
CA ALA A 234 6.08 -14.04 -11.16
C ALA A 234 7.50 -13.88 -11.71
N ARG A 235 7.68 -12.99 -12.70
CA ARG A 235 9.01 -12.62 -13.22
C ARG A 235 9.90 -12.01 -12.14
N ASN A 236 9.33 -11.17 -11.27
CA ASN A 236 10.07 -10.53 -10.18
C ASN A 236 10.47 -11.54 -9.09
N LEU A 237 9.59 -12.46 -8.70
CA LEU A 237 9.91 -13.54 -7.77
C LEU A 237 10.99 -14.45 -8.33
N ALA A 238 10.89 -14.86 -9.60
CA ALA A 238 11.93 -15.67 -10.24
C ALA A 238 13.28 -14.95 -10.28
N THR A 239 13.27 -13.62 -10.47
CA THR A 239 14.49 -12.81 -10.42
C THR A 239 15.06 -12.73 -9.02
N TYR A 240 14.21 -12.49 -8.01
CA TYR A 240 14.61 -12.51 -6.61
C TYR A 240 15.22 -13.86 -6.22
N ALA A 241 14.56 -14.98 -6.55
CA ALA A 241 15.04 -16.33 -6.23
C ALA A 241 16.44 -16.59 -6.82
N ARG A 242 16.66 -16.25 -8.11
CA ARG A 242 17.99 -16.39 -8.73
C ARG A 242 19.05 -15.53 -8.06
N CYS A 243 18.71 -14.30 -7.66
CA CYS A 243 19.63 -13.40 -6.97
C CYS A 243 19.99 -13.90 -5.57
N GLU A 244 19.01 -14.43 -4.85
CA GLU A 244 19.21 -15.04 -3.53
C GLU A 244 20.12 -16.27 -3.64
N ASP A 245 19.85 -17.17 -4.60
CA ASP A 245 20.64 -18.39 -4.83
C ASP A 245 22.09 -18.08 -5.25
N ALA A 246 22.28 -17.07 -6.11
CA ALA A 246 23.60 -16.67 -6.59
C ALA A 246 24.36 -15.76 -5.61
N CYS A 247 23.69 -15.23 -4.59
CA CYS A 247 24.19 -14.12 -3.76
C CYS A 247 24.64 -12.89 -4.59
N GLU A 248 24.00 -12.66 -5.74
CA GLU A 248 24.35 -11.59 -6.68
C GLU A 248 23.15 -10.69 -6.98
N TRP A 249 23.35 -9.38 -6.80
CA TRP A 249 22.29 -8.36 -6.93
C TRP A 249 22.66 -7.34 -8.01
N PRO A 250 22.54 -7.70 -9.30
CA PRO A 250 22.95 -6.82 -10.40
C PRO A 250 22.14 -5.51 -10.43
N GLY A 251 22.82 -4.42 -10.76
CA GLY A 251 22.23 -3.10 -10.96
C GLY A 251 22.12 -2.75 -12.44
N TYR A 252 22.22 -1.46 -12.75
CA TYR A 252 22.34 -0.99 -14.13
C TYR A 252 23.69 -1.42 -14.75
N SER A 253 23.78 -1.35 -16.08
CA SER A 253 25.03 -1.57 -16.79
C SER A 253 26.13 -0.65 -16.25
N LYS A 254 27.35 -1.20 -16.12
CA LYS A 254 28.55 -0.41 -15.79
C LYS A 254 29.07 0.39 -16.99
N GLU A 255 28.54 0.12 -18.18
CA GLU A 255 28.92 0.79 -19.42
C GLU A 255 28.14 2.08 -19.62
N ILE A 256 28.77 3.04 -20.30
CA ILE A 256 28.10 4.28 -20.71
C ILE A 256 27.04 3.92 -21.76
N THR A 257 25.77 4.11 -21.41
CA THR A 257 24.64 3.89 -22.32
C THR A 257 24.32 5.19 -23.03
N LEU A 258 24.42 5.21 -24.36
CA LEU A 258 23.91 6.32 -25.17
C LEU A 258 22.38 6.30 -25.12
N ILE A 259 21.76 7.42 -24.74
CA ILE A 259 20.31 7.58 -24.68
C ILE A 259 19.84 8.63 -25.69
N THR A 260 18.59 8.48 -26.13
CA THR A 260 17.89 9.49 -26.93
C THR A 260 16.76 10.10 -26.11
N LEU A 261 16.39 11.35 -26.42
CA LEU A 261 15.22 11.99 -25.80
C LEU A 261 13.94 11.25 -26.19
N PRO A 262 12.90 11.26 -25.33
CA PRO A 262 11.60 10.75 -25.73
C PRO A 262 11.01 11.60 -26.86
N GLN A 263 10.21 10.98 -27.73
CA GLN A 263 9.75 11.61 -28.98
C GLN A 263 9.08 12.98 -28.78
N TRP A 264 8.30 13.14 -27.71
CA TRP A 264 7.59 14.38 -27.39
C TRP A 264 8.50 15.56 -27.03
N ALA A 265 9.78 15.32 -26.74
CA ALA A 265 10.75 16.35 -26.36
C ALA A 265 11.55 16.90 -27.54
N PHE A 266 11.38 16.33 -28.74
CA PHE A 266 11.93 16.92 -29.95
C PHE A 266 11.02 18.03 -30.46
N THR A 267 11.60 19.17 -30.84
CA THR A 267 10.88 20.18 -31.62
C THR A 267 10.60 19.60 -33.00
N THR A 268 9.35 19.25 -33.28
CA THR A 268 8.90 19.03 -34.65
C THR A 268 8.73 20.39 -35.31
N ASP A 269 9.72 20.82 -36.08
CA ASP A 269 9.53 21.92 -37.04
C ASP A 269 8.59 21.40 -38.14
N GLU A 270 7.28 21.52 -37.94
CA GLU A 270 6.31 21.40 -39.02
C GLU A 270 6.44 22.65 -39.92
N VAL A 271 6.94 22.44 -41.14
CA VAL A 271 6.99 23.41 -42.24
C VAL A 271 5.61 23.50 -42.91
#